data_AF-A0A2E5WBN1-F1
#
_entry.id   AF-A0A2E5WBN1-F1
#
_cell.length_a   1.000
_cell.length_b   1.000
_cell.length_c   1.000
_cell.angle_alpha   90.00
_cell.angle_beta   90.00
_cell.angle_gamma   90.00
#
_symmetry.space_group_name_H-M   'P 1'
#
loop_
_entity.id
_entity.type
_entity.pdbx_description
1 polymer ?
#
loop_
_entity_poly.entity_id
_entity_poly.type
_entity_poly.pdbx_seq_one_letter_code
_entity_poly.pdbx_strand_id
1 'polypeptide(L)'
;MTQPVSEPTTDIAYSIIDDIFGWIEPRDFAIRLWDGNTWGPDADLEPSSTVVLRRPSALRRMLMKPTEENFAECYISGEFDLEGDLEVTVRLYLSAVANWFDCGYTSFFQSLFVKQTDEGKAHLPLNRFDWYEEAPVTLPRKDRRA
;
A
#
# COMPACT_ATOMS: atom_id res chain seq x y z
N MET A 1 -0.42 11.01 -40.56
CA MET A 1 -1.30 10.62 -39.44
C MET A 1 -0.68 11.20 -38.19
N THR A 2 -1.22 12.30 -37.69
CA THR A 2 -0.70 13.02 -36.52
C THR A 2 -1.11 12.23 -35.28
N GLN A 3 -0.15 11.74 -34.50
CA GLN A 3 -0.48 11.21 -33.17
C GLN A 3 -1.11 12.36 -32.36
N PRO A 4 -2.17 12.11 -31.58
CA PRO A 4 -2.74 13.14 -30.71
C PRO A 4 -1.65 13.59 -29.74
N VAL A 5 -1.42 14.89 -29.67
CA VAL A 5 -0.55 15.49 -28.66
C VAL A 5 -1.16 15.16 -27.31
N SER A 6 -0.42 14.44 -26.45
CA SER A 6 -0.86 14.17 -25.09
C SER A 6 -1.09 15.49 -24.36
N GLU A 7 -2.19 15.58 -23.61
CA GLU A 7 -2.43 16.76 -22.79
C GLU A 7 -1.44 16.78 -21.62
N PRO A 8 -0.97 17.94 -21.14
CA PRO A 8 -0.01 18.01 -20.03
C PRO A 8 -0.43 17.23 -18.77
N THR A 9 -1.74 17.12 -18.53
CA THR A 9 -2.31 16.36 -17.42
C THR A 9 -2.08 14.85 -17.58
N THR A 10 -2.14 14.33 -18.80
CA THR A 10 -1.86 12.93 -19.12
C THR A 10 -0.39 12.62 -18.85
N ASP A 11 0.53 13.46 -19.31
CA ASP A 11 1.97 13.26 -19.10
C ASP A 11 2.33 13.23 -17.61
N ILE A 12 1.75 14.12 -16.80
CA ILE A 12 1.93 14.12 -15.34
C ILE A 12 1.37 12.84 -14.72
N ALA A 13 0.20 12.37 -15.17
CA ALA A 13 -0.40 11.15 -14.66
C ALA A 13 0.48 9.93 -14.98
N TYR A 14 1.03 9.84 -16.19
CA TYR A 14 2.00 8.81 -16.56
C TYR A 14 3.24 8.83 -15.68
N SER A 15 3.82 10.01 -15.43
CA SER A 15 4.97 10.14 -14.54
C SER A 15 4.64 9.62 -13.14
N ILE A 16 3.51 10.03 -12.55
CA ILE A 16 3.09 9.60 -11.22
C ILE A 16 2.83 8.08 -11.18
N ILE A 17 2.18 7.55 -12.21
CA ILE A 17 1.89 6.12 -12.34
C ILE A 17 3.20 5.32 -12.42
N ASP A 18 4.17 5.78 -13.22
CA ASP A 18 5.46 5.10 -13.35
C ASP A 18 6.27 5.18 -12.05
N ASP A 19 6.30 6.34 -11.39
CA ASP A 19 6.99 6.53 -10.12
C ASP A 19 6.44 5.61 -9.01
N ILE A 20 5.12 5.45 -8.93
CA ILE A 20 4.46 4.73 -7.84
C ILE A 20 4.26 3.24 -8.15
N PHE A 21 3.99 2.88 -9.41
CA PHE A 21 3.60 1.52 -9.80
C PHE A 21 4.62 0.84 -10.73
N GLY A 22 5.60 1.58 -11.27
CA GLY A 22 6.59 1.05 -12.21
C GLY A 22 7.59 0.06 -11.62
N TRP A 23 7.61 -0.12 -10.30
CA TRP A 23 8.44 -1.13 -9.64
C TRP A 23 7.69 -2.44 -9.33
N ILE A 24 6.38 -2.51 -9.63
CA ILE A 24 5.58 -3.70 -9.38
C ILE A 24 5.87 -4.74 -10.47
N GLU A 25 6.36 -5.91 -10.06
CA GLU A 25 6.69 -7.03 -10.95
C GLU A 25 5.98 -8.33 -10.53
N PRO A 26 5.50 -9.17 -11.47
CA PRO A 26 5.36 -8.88 -12.90
C PRO A 26 4.28 -7.82 -13.15
N ARG A 27 4.48 -6.91 -14.11
CA ARG A 27 3.44 -5.91 -14.45
C ARG A 27 2.44 -6.46 -15.44
N ASP A 28 1.67 -7.43 -14.98
CA ASP A 28 0.60 -8.12 -15.72
C ASP A 28 -0.75 -7.39 -15.68
N PHE A 29 -0.74 -6.09 -15.40
CA PHE A 29 -1.94 -5.26 -15.32
C PHE A 29 -1.74 -3.95 -16.08
N ALA A 30 -2.86 -3.33 -16.44
CA ALA A 30 -2.88 -2.05 -17.13
C ALA A 30 -3.63 -0.97 -16.33
N ILE A 31 -3.27 0.29 -16.57
CA ILE A 31 -4.02 1.46 -16.10
C ILE A 31 -4.45 2.26 -17.32
N ARG A 32 -5.76 2.29 -17.59
CA ARG A 32 -6.35 3.10 -18.66
C ARG A 32 -6.79 4.45 -18.12
N LEU A 33 -6.29 5.52 -18.72
CA LEU A 33 -6.61 6.90 -18.38
C LEU A 33 -7.92 7.34 -19.03
N TRP A 34 -8.41 8.50 -18.60
CA TRP A 34 -9.67 9.11 -19.04
C TRP A 34 -9.68 9.52 -20.52
N ASP A 35 -8.49 9.70 -21.12
CA ASP A 35 -8.30 10.00 -22.54
C ASP A 35 -8.22 8.74 -23.42
N GLY A 36 -8.29 7.55 -22.80
CA GLY A 36 -8.18 6.25 -23.45
C GLY A 36 -6.76 5.72 -23.59
N ASN A 37 -5.73 6.52 -23.28
CA ASN A 37 -4.36 6.04 -23.26
C ASN A 37 -4.16 5.05 -22.11
N THR A 38 -3.29 4.07 -22.29
CA THR A 38 -3.07 2.98 -21.32
C THR A 38 -1.60 2.88 -20.94
N TRP A 39 -1.32 2.76 -19.65
CA TRP A 39 -0.01 2.46 -19.08
C TRP A 39 0.04 0.99 -18.70
N GLY A 40 1.16 0.32 -18.99
CA GLY A 40 1.28 -1.13 -18.84
C GLY A 40 0.37 -1.91 -19.82
N PRO A 41 0.36 -3.26 -19.75
CA PRO A 41 1.28 -4.10 -18.97
C PRO A 41 2.71 -4.08 -19.54
N ASP A 42 3.63 -4.87 -18.97
CA ASP A 42 4.96 -5.05 -19.59
C ASP A 42 4.85 -5.57 -21.03
N ALA A 43 5.88 -5.26 -21.83
CA ALA A 43 5.99 -5.80 -23.17
C ALA A 43 5.90 -7.33 -23.13
N ASP A 44 5.06 -7.90 -24.00
CA ASP A 44 4.77 -9.34 -24.12
C ASP A 44 3.77 -9.94 -23.11
N LEU A 45 3.17 -9.14 -22.23
CA LEU A 45 2.08 -9.58 -21.35
C LEU A 45 0.71 -9.09 -21.85
N GLU A 46 -0.30 -9.95 -21.76
CA GLU A 46 -1.71 -9.54 -21.81
C GLU A 46 -2.16 -9.19 -20.38
N PRO A 47 -2.85 -8.06 -20.17
CA PRO A 47 -3.22 -7.66 -18.82
C PRO A 47 -4.31 -8.57 -18.26
N SER A 48 -4.07 -9.16 -17.09
CA SER A 48 -5.07 -9.94 -16.34
C SER A 48 -6.20 -9.03 -15.81
N SER A 49 -5.84 -7.78 -15.49
CA SER A 49 -6.76 -6.73 -15.06
C SER A 49 -6.37 -5.37 -15.62
N THR A 50 -7.36 -4.51 -15.87
CA THR A 50 -7.19 -3.10 -16.24
C THR A 50 -7.94 -2.21 -15.27
N VAL A 51 -7.22 -1.29 -14.62
CA VAL A 51 -7.80 -0.22 -13.81
C VAL A 51 -8.16 0.95 -14.71
N VAL A 52 -9.42 1.37 -14.70
CA VAL A 52 -9.93 2.40 -15.59
C VAL A 52 -10.18 3.69 -14.80
N LEU A 53 -9.33 4.68 -14.99
CA LEU A 53 -9.47 6.00 -14.38
C LEU A 53 -10.45 6.84 -15.19
N ARG A 54 -11.63 7.13 -14.63
CA ARG A 54 -12.71 7.81 -15.37
C ARG A 54 -12.52 9.32 -15.48
N ARG A 55 -11.69 9.92 -14.60
CA ARG A 55 -11.45 11.36 -14.53
C ARG A 55 -9.98 11.66 -14.22
N PRO A 56 -9.46 12.84 -14.64
CA PRO A 56 -8.13 13.30 -14.25
C PRO A 56 -7.89 13.34 -12.73
N SER A 57 -8.95 13.60 -11.96
CA SER A 57 -8.90 13.66 -10.50
C SER A 57 -8.73 12.31 -9.81
N ALA A 58 -9.05 11.20 -10.49
CA ALA A 58 -9.18 9.88 -9.87
C ALA A 58 -7.86 9.42 -9.25
N LEU A 59 -6.76 9.51 -10.00
CA LEU A 59 -5.43 9.13 -9.54
C LEU A 59 -5.03 9.92 -8.28
N ARG A 60 -5.20 11.25 -8.32
CA ARG A 60 -4.93 12.11 -7.17
C ARG A 60 -5.77 11.69 -5.97
N ARG A 61 -7.07 11.44 -6.15
CA ARG A 61 -7.98 11.12 -5.06
C ARG A 61 -7.64 9.77 -4.41
N MET A 62 -7.28 8.77 -5.21
CA MET A 62 -6.79 7.47 -4.72
C MET A 62 -5.49 7.62 -3.90
N LEU A 63 -4.55 8.43 -4.37
CA LEU A 63 -3.20 8.54 -3.79
C LEU A 63 -3.06 9.54 -2.63
N MET A 64 -4.00 10.49 -2.46
CA MET A 64 -3.99 11.47 -1.37
C MET A 64 -4.39 10.89 0.00
N LYS A 65 -4.93 9.67 0.01
CA LYS A 65 -5.17 8.89 1.22
C LYS A 65 -5.21 7.42 0.79
N PRO A 66 -4.07 6.75 0.62
CA PRO A 66 -4.03 5.37 0.15
C PRO A 66 -4.39 4.45 1.31
N THR A 67 -5.67 4.46 1.68
CA THR A 67 -6.28 3.52 2.62
C THR A 67 -7.24 2.64 1.85
N GLU A 68 -7.47 1.41 2.34
CA GLU A 68 -8.47 0.50 1.75
C GLU A 68 -9.84 1.17 1.64
N GLU A 69 -10.23 1.92 2.68
CA GLU A 69 -11.45 2.73 2.71
C GLU A 69 -11.54 3.72 1.53
N ASN A 70 -10.49 4.49 1.27
CA ASN A 70 -10.51 5.50 0.21
C ASN A 70 -10.53 4.86 -1.18
N PHE A 71 -9.83 3.74 -1.38
CA PHE A 71 -9.91 2.97 -2.62
C PHE A 71 -11.33 2.45 -2.85
N ALA A 72 -11.97 1.89 -1.82
CA ALA A 72 -13.36 1.45 -1.90
C ALA A 72 -14.33 2.61 -2.18
N GLU A 73 -14.17 3.76 -1.52
CA GLU A 73 -14.98 4.95 -1.78
C GLU A 73 -14.81 5.46 -3.22
N CYS A 74 -13.58 5.49 -3.72
CA CYS A 74 -13.29 5.91 -5.10
C CYS A 74 -13.91 4.96 -6.12
N TYR A 75 -13.89 3.65 -5.86
CA TYR A 75 -14.57 2.65 -6.69
C TYR A 75 -16.10 2.85 -6.68
N ILE A 76 -16.71 2.93 -5.49
CA ILE A 76 -18.17 3.11 -5.34
C ILE A 76 -18.64 4.44 -5.96
N SER A 77 -17.83 5.49 -5.85
CA SER A 77 -18.13 6.81 -6.40
C SER A 77 -17.83 6.91 -7.91
N GLY A 78 -17.29 5.86 -8.52
CA GLY A 78 -16.95 5.81 -9.93
C GLY A 78 -15.82 6.76 -10.33
N GLU A 79 -14.85 7.01 -9.45
CA GLU A 79 -13.59 7.67 -9.81
C GLU A 79 -12.73 6.74 -10.67
N PHE A 80 -12.68 5.46 -10.30
CA PHE A 80 -12.11 4.41 -11.12
C PHE A 80 -13.04 3.20 -11.20
N ASP A 81 -12.80 2.35 -12.19
CA ASP A 81 -13.45 1.06 -12.36
C ASP A 81 -12.40 -0.01 -12.66
N LEU A 82 -12.85 -1.26 -12.76
CA LEU A 82 -11.99 -2.41 -12.97
C LEU A 82 -12.54 -3.35 -14.04
N GLU A 83 -11.68 -3.70 -14.99
CA GLU A 83 -11.90 -4.79 -15.92
C GLU A 83 -10.99 -5.95 -15.49
N GLY A 84 -11.54 -7.11 -15.13
CA GLY A 84 -10.76 -8.25 -14.63
C GLY A 84 -10.86 -8.47 -13.12
N ASP A 85 -9.81 -9.04 -12.52
CA ASP A 85 -9.76 -9.40 -11.10
C ASP A 85 -9.38 -8.22 -10.18
N LEU A 86 -10.09 -8.10 -9.05
CA LEU A 86 -9.91 -7.09 -8.02
C LEU A 86 -8.55 -7.16 -7.33
N GLU A 87 -7.84 -8.30 -7.39
CA GLU A 87 -6.52 -8.49 -6.78
C GLU A 87 -5.53 -7.35 -7.10
N VAL A 88 -5.55 -6.82 -8.34
CA VAL A 88 -4.68 -5.70 -8.74
C VAL A 88 -4.86 -4.48 -7.84
N THR A 89 -6.05 -4.26 -7.30
CA THR A 89 -6.36 -3.12 -6.43
C THR A 89 -5.56 -3.20 -5.13
N VAL A 90 -5.33 -4.40 -4.60
CA VAL A 90 -4.51 -4.61 -3.40
C VAL A 90 -3.05 -4.24 -3.70
N ARG A 91 -2.54 -4.62 -4.88
CA ARG A 91 -1.17 -4.27 -5.32
C ARG A 91 -1.00 -2.77 -5.46
N LEU A 92 -1.95 -2.08 -6.12
CA LEU A 92 -1.92 -0.61 -6.24
C LEU A 92 -2.02 0.08 -4.89
N TYR A 93 -2.91 -0.38 -4.01
CA TYR A 93 -3.06 0.13 -2.66
C TYR A 93 -1.75 0.02 -1.88
N LEU A 94 -1.14 -1.17 -1.84
CA LEU A 94 0.12 -1.41 -1.12
C LEU A 94 1.27 -0.57 -1.69
N SER A 95 1.35 -0.41 -3.01
CA SER A 95 2.37 0.45 -3.62
C SER A 95 2.18 1.93 -3.31
N ALA A 96 0.93 2.40 -3.25
CA ALA A 96 0.64 3.76 -2.81
C ALA A 96 0.97 3.98 -1.32
N VAL A 97 0.75 2.97 -0.47
CA VAL A 97 1.17 2.98 0.94
C VAL A 97 2.70 2.99 1.07
N ALA A 98 3.41 2.22 0.25
CA ALA A 98 4.88 2.24 0.23
C ALA A 98 5.41 3.64 -0.14
N ASN A 99 4.85 4.27 -1.18
CA ASN A 99 5.19 5.66 -1.52
C ASN A 99 4.91 6.64 -0.37
N TRP A 100 3.84 6.44 0.39
CA TRP A 100 3.54 7.23 1.60
C TRP A 100 4.55 7.03 2.72
N PHE A 101 5.06 5.82 2.88
CA PHE A 101 6.13 5.51 3.82
C PHE A 101 7.43 6.22 3.41
N ASP A 102 7.81 6.10 2.14
CA ASP A 102 9.03 6.72 1.59
C ASP A 102 9.00 8.25 1.66
N CYS A 103 7.82 8.85 1.44
CA CYS A 103 7.61 10.29 1.59
C CYS A 103 7.47 10.75 3.06
N GLY A 104 7.52 9.84 4.03
CA GLY A 104 7.41 10.16 5.46
C GLY A 104 5.99 10.53 5.94
N TYR A 105 4.96 10.27 5.14
CA TYR A 105 3.55 10.47 5.53
C TYR A 105 3.05 9.40 6.50
N THR A 106 3.67 8.23 6.51
CA THR A 106 3.44 7.17 7.50
C THR A 106 4.74 6.84 8.20
N SER A 107 4.72 6.76 9.53
CA SER A 107 5.87 6.33 10.34
C SER A 107 5.42 5.21 11.27
N PHE A 108 6.18 4.11 11.28
CA PHE A 108 6.03 3.05 12.27
C PHE A 108 6.99 3.30 13.43
N PHE A 109 6.42 3.54 14.61
CA PHE A 109 7.19 3.62 15.85
C PHE A 109 6.95 2.35 16.66
N GLN A 110 7.97 1.50 16.78
CA GLN A 110 7.95 0.40 17.74
C GLN A 110 8.56 0.88 19.05
N SER A 111 7.71 1.11 20.05
CA SER A 111 8.16 1.44 21.41
C SER A 111 8.13 0.19 22.27
N LEU A 112 9.30 -0.41 22.50
CA LEU A 112 9.47 -1.51 23.45
C LEU A 112 9.67 -0.93 24.86
N PHE A 113 8.60 -0.83 25.63
CA PHE A 113 8.69 -0.46 27.04
C PHE A 113 8.93 -1.71 27.88
N VAL A 114 10.08 -1.79 28.53
CA VAL A 114 10.32 -2.74 29.62
C VAL A 114 10.57 -2.02 30.92
N LYS A 115 9.87 -2.49 31.96
CA LYS A 115 10.14 -2.09 33.34
C LYS A 115 11.45 -2.74 33.77
N GLN A 116 12.46 -1.92 34.05
CA GLN A 116 13.68 -2.41 34.67
C GLN A 116 13.35 -3.07 36.01
N THR A 117 14.05 -4.16 36.33
CA THR A 117 14.10 -4.69 37.70
C THR A 117 14.76 -3.67 38.61
N ASP A 118 14.68 -3.89 39.93
CA ASP A 118 15.34 -3.03 40.92
C ASP A 118 16.88 -2.99 40.74
N GLU A 119 17.46 -3.91 39.95
CA GLU A 119 18.86 -3.94 39.54
C GLU A 119 19.17 -3.17 38.24
N GLY A 120 18.18 -2.50 37.64
CA GLY A 120 18.33 -1.76 36.39
C GLY A 120 18.37 -2.62 35.12
N LYS A 121 18.04 -3.91 35.21
CA LYS A 121 18.08 -4.85 34.07
C LYS A 121 16.69 -5.17 33.55
N ALA A 122 16.59 -5.32 32.23
CA ALA A 122 15.35 -5.65 31.52
C ALA A 122 15.06 -7.17 31.48
N HIS A 123 16.10 -8.01 31.59
CA HIS A 123 16.03 -9.48 31.42
C HIS A 123 15.22 -9.96 30.20
N LEU A 124 15.13 -9.15 29.14
CA LEU A 124 14.47 -9.58 27.93
C LEU A 124 15.35 -10.58 27.18
N PRO A 125 14.78 -11.69 26.72
CA PRO A 125 15.46 -12.58 25.81
C PRO A 125 15.80 -11.87 24.50
N LEU A 126 17.01 -12.08 23.98
CA LEU A 126 17.56 -11.34 22.83
C LEU A 126 16.88 -11.73 21.52
N ASN A 127 16.36 -12.95 21.42
CA ASN A 127 15.63 -13.42 20.26
C ASN A 127 14.34 -14.16 20.66
N ARG A 128 13.40 -14.31 19.72
CA ARG A 128 12.10 -14.93 19.98
C ARG A 128 12.18 -16.38 20.44
N PHE A 129 13.23 -17.13 20.09
CA PHE A 129 13.38 -18.53 20.49
C PHE A 129 13.65 -18.64 21.98
N ASP A 130 14.45 -17.73 22.52
CA ASP A 130 14.73 -17.64 23.96
C ASP A 130 13.44 -17.40 24.79
N TRP A 131 12.39 -16.78 24.21
CA TRP A 131 11.08 -16.63 24.85
C TRP A 131 10.27 -17.94 24.91
N TYR A 132 10.53 -18.87 23.99
CA TYR A 132 9.80 -20.12 23.89
C TYR A 132 10.50 -21.27 24.61
N GLU A 133 11.81 -21.19 24.83
CA GLU A 133 12.53 -22.16 25.67
C GLU A 133 12.14 -22.04 27.15
N GLU A 134 11.82 -20.82 27.63
CA GLU A 134 11.27 -20.61 28.96
C GLU A 134 9.72 -20.75 28.98
N ALA A 135 9.21 -21.97 29.03
CA ALA A 135 7.79 -22.24 29.29
C ALA A 135 7.56 -22.81 30.71
N PRO A 136 6.43 -22.56 31.40
CA PRO A 136 5.58 -21.37 31.43
C PRO A 136 5.78 -20.59 32.75
N VAL A 137 5.81 -19.26 32.69
CA VAL A 137 5.66 -18.45 33.90
C VAL A 137 4.25 -18.70 34.44
N THR A 138 4.15 -19.41 35.56
CA THR A 138 2.91 -19.45 36.34
C THR A 138 2.77 -18.06 36.97
N LEU A 139 2.11 -17.14 36.28
CA LEU A 139 1.86 -15.80 36.81
C LEU A 139 1.08 -15.97 38.13
N PRO A 140 1.59 -15.46 39.26
CA PRO A 140 0.84 -15.52 40.50
C PRO A 140 -0.48 -14.79 40.30
N ARG A 141 -1.60 -15.47 40.53
CA ARG A 141 -2.92 -14.84 40.56
C ARG A 141 -2.85 -13.76 41.63
N LYS A 142 -2.80 -12.50 41.21
CA LYS A 142 -2.87 -11.37 42.11
C LYS A 142 -4.24 -11.41 42.76
N ASP A 143 -4.29 -11.77 44.04
CA ASP A 143 -5.53 -11.77 44.80
C ASP A 143 -6.06 -10.34 44.82
N ARG A 144 -7.22 -10.15 44.16
CA ARG A 144 -7.89 -8.85 44.07
C ARG A 144 -8.66 -8.58 45.36
N ARG A 145 -7.98 -8.53 46.51
CA ARG A 145 -8.54 -8.01 47.76
C ARG A 145 -7.47 -7.36 48.64
N ALA A 146 -7.35 -6.05 48.50
CA ALA A 146 -7.17 -5.07 49.59
C ALA A 146 -7.34 -3.68 48.98
#